data_AF-A0A4U0ZK69-F1
#
_entry.id   AF-A0A4U0ZK69-F1
#
_cell.length_a   1.000
_cell.length_b   1.000
_cell.length_c   1.000
_cell.angle_alpha   90.00
_cell.angle_beta   90.00
_cell.angle_gamma   90.00
#
_symmetry.space_group_name_H-M   'P 1'
#
loop_
_entity.id
_entity.type
_entity.pdbx_description
1 polymer ?
#
loop_
_entity_poly.entity_id
_entity_poly.type
_entity_poly.pdbx_seq_one_letter_code
_entity_poly.pdbx_strand_id
1 'polypeptide(L)'
;AKAKPGPVPITRQARSFYGATYLFDQLGEEVGVTEDLKSCFPETYRQILSIAYYLIVEDRNSLSRFPRWAAVHRHPHGRDIPSQRSSELFASISEETIQRFFTLQGKRRVDREYLAYDSTSISSYSKCLRQVRYGKNKDHEHLAQINLTLLFGQQSRLPLYYRKLAGNIPDVKTLKKLLTDMNTLGYEKIKIVLDRGFFSAANINDLYRNHMKFLIAAKLSLKLIKTHLDAVREPMRNWNHYSQAYELYAYSLP
;
A
#
# COMPACT_ATOMS: atom_id res chain seq x y z
N ALA A 1 -12.67 21.46 -60.33
CA ALA A 1 -12.19 20.49 -59.32
C ALA A 1 -11.84 21.24 -58.04
N LYS A 2 -12.35 20.84 -56.87
CA LYS A 2 -11.98 21.47 -55.58
C LYS A 2 -10.53 21.09 -55.25
N ALA A 3 -9.65 22.07 -55.12
CA ALA A 3 -8.25 21.88 -54.77
C ALA A 3 -8.16 21.19 -53.40
N LYS A 4 -7.37 20.11 -53.31
CA LYS A 4 -7.10 19.44 -52.03
C LYS A 4 -6.29 20.42 -51.15
N PRO A 5 -6.69 20.63 -49.88
CA PRO A 5 -5.93 21.48 -48.97
C PRO A 5 -4.51 20.93 -48.84
N GLY A 6 -3.52 21.82 -48.97
CA GLY A 6 -2.11 21.48 -48.79
C GLY A 6 -1.82 21.00 -47.37
N PRO A 7 -0.65 20.37 -47.14
CA PRO A 7 -0.27 19.86 -45.83
C PRO A 7 -0.30 20.98 -44.77
N VAL A 8 -0.91 20.68 -43.61
CA VAL A 8 -1.02 21.62 -42.49
C VAL A 8 0.39 21.94 -41.96
N PRO A 9 0.77 23.22 -41.80
CA PRO A 9 2.08 23.59 -41.28
C PRO A 9 2.34 22.98 -39.91
N ILE A 10 3.50 22.37 -39.72
CA ILE A 10 3.96 21.96 -38.37
C ILE A 10 4.33 23.24 -37.62
N THR A 11 3.47 23.66 -36.71
CA THR A 11 3.66 24.90 -35.93
C THR A 11 4.47 24.71 -34.66
N ARG A 12 4.71 23.46 -34.23
CA ARG A 12 5.47 23.14 -33.02
C ARG A 12 6.14 21.77 -33.11
N GLN A 13 7.44 21.72 -32.87
CA GLN A 13 8.17 20.49 -32.56
C GLN A 13 8.53 20.50 -31.07
N ALA A 14 8.32 19.37 -30.41
CA ALA A 14 8.72 19.17 -29.02
C ALA A 14 9.28 17.75 -28.85
N ARG A 15 10.35 17.63 -28.08
CA ARG A 15 10.90 16.35 -27.64
C ARG A 15 10.53 16.16 -26.16
N SER A 16 9.95 15.01 -25.85
CA SER A 16 9.55 14.67 -24.49
C SER A 16 9.97 13.25 -24.14
N PHE A 17 10.31 13.03 -22.87
CA PHE A 17 10.49 11.70 -22.30
C PHE A 17 9.13 11.01 -22.17
N TYR A 18 9.05 9.75 -22.60
CA TYR A 18 7.81 8.99 -22.59
C TYR A 18 7.97 7.55 -22.06
N GLY A 19 9.17 6.97 -22.07
CA GLY A 19 9.37 5.56 -21.72
C GLY A 19 8.82 5.19 -20.34
N ALA A 20 9.16 5.95 -19.29
CA ALA A 20 8.70 5.68 -17.93
C ALA A 20 7.18 5.86 -17.78
N THR A 21 6.63 6.94 -18.32
CA THR A 21 5.19 7.23 -18.17
C THR A 21 4.34 6.29 -19.01
N TYR A 22 4.82 5.83 -20.17
CA TYR A 22 4.18 4.77 -20.94
C TYR A 22 4.11 3.47 -20.16
N LEU A 23 5.21 3.05 -19.51
CA LEU A 23 5.21 1.88 -18.65
C LEU A 23 4.17 2.00 -17.53
N PHE A 24 4.06 3.17 -16.89
CA PHE A 24 3.06 3.38 -15.84
C PHE A 24 1.63 3.37 -16.37
N ASP A 25 1.38 3.89 -17.58
CA ASP A 25 0.07 3.79 -18.23
C ASP A 25 -0.32 2.32 -18.44
N GLN A 26 0.61 1.51 -18.98
CA GLN A 26 0.38 0.07 -19.19
C GLN A 26 0.13 -0.67 -17.87
N LEU A 27 0.95 -0.41 -16.84
CA LEU A 27 0.75 -0.99 -15.52
C LEU A 27 -0.59 -0.58 -14.91
N GLY A 28 -0.95 0.71 -15.00
CA GLY A 28 -2.20 1.25 -14.47
C GLY A 28 -3.44 0.65 -15.12
N GLU A 29 -3.37 0.35 -16.42
CA GLU A 29 -4.40 -0.38 -17.16
C GLU A 29 -4.46 -1.86 -16.73
N GLU A 30 -3.31 -2.55 -16.70
CA GLU A 30 -3.20 -3.97 -16.33
C GLU A 30 -3.75 -4.25 -14.93
N VAL A 31 -3.38 -3.42 -13.95
CA VAL A 31 -3.83 -3.59 -12.55
C VAL A 31 -5.18 -2.92 -12.26
N GLY A 32 -5.76 -2.21 -13.23
CA GLY A 32 -7.05 -1.53 -13.11
C GLY A 32 -7.05 -0.29 -12.22
N VAL A 33 -5.89 0.29 -11.91
CA VAL A 33 -5.77 1.54 -11.13
C VAL A 33 -6.31 2.73 -11.93
N THR A 34 -6.04 2.79 -13.23
CA THR A 34 -6.47 3.92 -14.09
C THR A 34 -8.00 4.02 -14.14
N GLU A 35 -8.70 2.91 -14.36
CA GLU A 35 -10.17 2.90 -14.45
C GLU A 35 -10.82 3.17 -13.10
N ASP A 36 -10.29 2.62 -12.01
CA ASP A 36 -10.80 2.90 -10.67
C ASP A 36 -10.62 4.37 -10.29
N LEU A 37 -9.45 4.96 -10.57
CA LEU A 37 -9.22 6.38 -10.35
C LEU A 37 -10.17 7.22 -11.20
N LYS A 38 -10.41 6.85 -12.45
CA LYS A 38 -11.38 7.54 -13.32
C LYS A 38 -12.81 7.45 -12.78
N SER A 39 -13.22 6.29 -12.29
CA SER A 39 -14.53 6.10 -11.63
C SER A 39 -14.64 6.94 -10.35
N CYS A 40 -13.55 7.01 -9.58
CA CYS A 40 -13.54 7.69 -8.28
C CYS A 40 -13.31 9.20 -8.37
N PHE A 41 -12.58 9.67 -9.38
CA PHE A 41 -12.14 11.05 -9.56
C PHE A 41 -12.29 11.45 -11.05
N PRO A 42 -13.50 11.44 -11.62
CA PRO A 42 -13.70 11.59 -13.07
C PRO A 42 -13.06 12.87 -13.65
N GLU A 43 -13.09 13.96 -12.89
CA GLU A 43 -12.53 15.25 -13.32
C GLU A 43 -11.02 15.38 -13.09
N THR A 44 -10.46 14.66 -12.11
CA THR A 44 -9.09 14.89 -11.63
C THR A 44 -8.17 13.67 -11.71
N TYR A 45 -8.64 12.49 -12.14
CA TYR A 45 -7.84 11.26 -12.18
C TYR A 45 -6.56 11.40 -13.00
N ARG A 46 -6.59 12.14 -14.11
CA ARG A 46 -5.39 12.41 -14.93
C ARG A 46 -4.36 13.25 -14.19
N GLN A 47 -4.80 14.19 -13.35
CA GLN A 47 -3.92 14.98 -12.49
C GLN A 47 -3.30 14.10 -11.42
N ILE A 48 -4.12 13.26 -10.76
CA ILE A 48 -3.66 12.30 -9.74
C ILE A 48 -2.60 11.35 -10.33
N LEU A 49 -2.86 10.75 -11.49
CA LEU A 49 -1.90 9.88 -12.18
C LEU A 49 -0.61 10.61 -12.53
N SER A 50 -0.71 11.84 -13.05
CA SER A 50 0.49 12.63 -13.40
C SER A 50 1.35 12.92 -12.18
N ILE A 51 0.72 13.30 -11.06
CA ILE A 51 1.42 13.52 -9.79
C ILE A 51 2.03 12.22 -9.27
N ALA A 52 1.31 11.10 -9.32
CA ALA A 52 1.85 9.81 -8.92
C ALA A 52 3.09 9.43 -9.75
N TYR A 53 3.04 9.61 -11.07
CA TYR A 53 4.16 9.31 -11.96
C TYR A 53 5.37 10.19 -11.65
N TYR A 54 5.13 11.48 -11.41
CA TYR A 54 6.16 12.40 -10.96
C TYR A 54 6.80 11.94 -9.65
N LEU A 55 6.01 11.59 -8.63
CA LEU A 55 6.51 11.15 -7.33
C LEU A 55 7.30 9.83 -7.41
N ILE A 56 7.01 8.97 -8.39
CA ILE A 56 7.77 7.73 -8.64
C ILE A 56 9.11 8.04 -9.33
N VAL A 57 9.12 8.93 -10.33
CA VAL A 57 10.32 9.21 -11.15
C VAL A 57 11.28 10.15 -10.44
N GLU A 58 10.76 11.18 -9.78
CA GLU A 58 11.52 12.24 -9.11
C GLU A 58 11.50 12.02 -7.59
N ASP A 59 11.79 10.79 -7.14
CA ASP A 59 11.75 10.40 -5.74
C ASP A 59 12.44 11.45 -4.83
N ARG A 60 11.81 11.74 -3.68
CA ARG A 60 12.25 12.74 -2.68
C ARG A 60 12.26 14.20 -3.14
N ASN A 61 11.76 14.55 -4.33
CA ASN A 61 11.58 15.94 -4.72
C ASN A 61 10.22 16.52 -4.27
N SER A 62 10.20 17.82 -3.99
CA SER A 62 8.96 18.55 -3.70
C SER A 62 8.09 18.71 -4.95
N LEU A 63 6.76 18.73 -4.78
CA LEU A 63 5.83 18.95 -5.90
C LEU A 63 5.96 20.32 -6.57
N SER A 64 6.60 21.29 -5.92
CA SER A 64 6.96 22.55 -6.56
C SER A 64 7.86 22.39 -7.79
N ARG A 65 8.52 21.23 -7.97
CA ARG A 65 9.32 20.90 -9.16
C ARG A 65 8.53 20.19 -10.27
N PHE A 66 7.26 19.87 -10.04
CA PHE A 66 6.38 19.27 -11.06
C PHE A 66 6.37 20.04 -12.39
N PRO A 67 6.33 21.40 -12.43
CA PRO A 67 6.32 22.14 -13.70
C PRO A 67 7.54 21.84 -14.59
N ARG A 68 8.72 21.69 -13.97
CA ARG A 68 9.96 21.38 -14.70
C ARG A 68 9.91 19.98 -15.28
N TRP A 69 9.41 19.01 -14.52
CA TRP A 69 9.24 17.64 -14.99
C TRP A 69 8.20 17.55 -16.11
N ALA A 70 7.04 18.18 -15.93
CA ALA A 70 5.94 18.19 -16.89
C ALA A 70 6.33 18.83 -18.25
N ALA A 71 7.20 19.84 -18.24
CA ALA A 71 7.67 20.49 -19.46
C ALA A 71 8.45 19.56 -20.40
N VAL A 72 9.07 18.50 -19.87
CA VAL A 72 9.92 17.57 -20.64
C VAL A 72 9.38 16.14 -20.68
N HIS A 73 8.28 15.84 -20.01
CA HIS A 73 7.67 14.50 -19.99
C HIS A 73 6.28 14.50 -20.61
N ARG A 74 5.93 13.40 -21.28
CA ARG A 74 4.53 13.09 -21.61
C ARG A 74 3.88 12.42 -20.42
N HIS A 75 2.73 12.92 -19.97
CA HIS A 75 2.02 12.39 -18.80
C HIS A 75 0.50 12.56 -18.95
N PRO A 76 -0.34 11.86 -18.17
CA PRO A 76 -1.79 11.77 -18.43
C PRO A 76 -2.55 13.09 -18.46
N HIS A 77 -2.18 14.07 -17.62
CA HIS A 77 -2.81 15.39 -17.62
C HIS A 77 -2.33 16.28 -18.78
N GLY A 78 -1.10 16.06 -19.27
CA GLY A 78 -0.50 16.77 -20.40
C GLY A 78 -0.30 18.28 -20.20
N ARG A 79 -0.46 18.79 -18.99
CA ARG A 79 -0.31 20.20 -18.61
C ARG A 79 0.35 20.32 -17.25
N ASP A 80 0.94 21.48 -16.98
CA ASP A 80 1.46 21.80 -15.65
C ASP A 80 0.35 21.75 -14.59
N ILE A 81 0.74 21.34 -13.38
CA ILE A 81 -0.07 21.39 -12.17
C ILE A 81 0.73 22.22 -11.14
N PRO A 82 0.49 23.54 -11.08
CA PRO A 82 1.20 24.41 -10.17
C PRO A 82 1.06 23.96 -8.71
N SER A 83 2.02 24.32 -7.85
CA SER A 83 2.03 23.91 -6.44
C SER A 83 0.72 24.23 -5.71
N GLN A 84 0.10 25.38 -6.00
CA GLN A 84 -1.19 25.75 -5.40
C GLN A 84 -2.31 24.77 -5.80
N ARG A 85 -2.38 24.41 -7.09
CA ARG A 85 -3.37 23.45 -7.60
C ARG A 85 -3.11 22.03 -7.09
N SER A 86 -1.85 21.67 -6.88
CA SER A 86 -1.49 20.40 -6.23
C SER A 86 -2.01 20.33 -4.79
N SER A 87 -1.86 21.43 -4.01
CA SER A 87 -2.41 21.50 -2.65
C SER A 87 -3.93 21.42 -2.61
N GLU A 88 -4.61 22.13 -3.51
CA GLU A 88 -6.08 22.06 -3.64
C GLU A 88 -6.54 20.65 -4.03
N LEU A 89 -5.84 19.99 -4.95
CA LEU A 89 -6.14 18.62 -5.34
C LEU A 89 -6.02 17.67 -4.15
N PHE A 90 -4.95 17.73 -3.36
CA PHE A 90 -4.85 16.88 -2.17
C PHE A 90 -5.92 17.18 -1.12
N ALA A 91 -6.26 18.46 -0.93
CA ALA A 91 -7.32 18.86 -0.01
C ALA A 91 -8.70 18.35 -0.45
N SER A 92 -8.91 18.16 -1.76
CA SER A 92 -10.15 17.62 -2.31
C SER A 92 -10.32 16.10 -2.13
N ILE A 93 -9.23 15.36 -1.85
CA ILE A 93 -9.29 13.91 -1.70
C ILE A 93 -9.89 13.57 -0.33
N SER A 94 -11.15 13.12 -0.33
CA SER A 94 -11.85 12.70 0.88
C SER A 94 -11.56 11.24 1.25
N GLU A 95 -11.67 10.92 2.53
CA GLU A 95 -11.58 9.53 3.03
C GLU A 95 -12.65 8.62 2.38
N GLU A 96 -13.85 9.15 2.11
CA GLU A 96 -14.91 8.42 1.40
C GLU A 96 -14.45 8.01 -0.01
N THR A 97 -13.81 8.91 -0.75
CA THR A 97 -13.37 8.62 -2.11
C THR A 97 -12.18 7.65 -2.12
N ILE A 98 -11.28 7.77 -1.14
CA ILE A 98 -10.20 6.79 -0.91
C ILE A 98 -10.79 5.40 -0.63
N GLN A 99 -11.80 5.30 0.24
CA GLN A 99 -12.47 4.05 0.55
C GLN A 99 -13.15 3.46 -0.69
N ARG A 100 -13.85 4.28 -1.49
CA ARG A 100 -14.45 3.84 -2.75
C ARG A 100 -13.41 3.24 -3.69
N PHE A 101 -12.25 3.89 -3.84
CA PHE A 101 -11.14 3.37 -4.65
C PHE A 101 -10.67 2.00 -4.14
N PHE A 102 -10.45 1.84 -2.84
CA PHE A 102 -10.03 0.56 -2.27
C PHE A 102 -11.11 -0.52 -2.34
N THR A 103 -12.39 -0.17 -2.26
CA THR A 103 -13.50 -1.12 -2.47
C THR A 103 -13.46 -1.68 -3.90
N LEU A 104 -13.20 -0.84 -4.91
CA LEU A 104 -13.06 -1.31 -6.29
C LEU A 104 -11.84 -2.23 -6.47
N GLN A 105 -10.68 -1.84 -5.92
CA GLN A 105 -9.46 -2.65 -5.95
C GLN A 105 -9.61 -4.00 -5.24
N GLY A 106 -10.24 -4.00 -4.06
CA GLY A 106 -10.42 -5.18 -3.23
C GLY A 106 -11.47 -6.15 -3.78
N LYS A 107 -12.58 -5.68 -4.34
CA LYS A 107 -13.60 -6.54 -4.98
C LYS A 107 -13.04 -7.49 -6.04
N ARG A 108 -11.94 -7.12 -6.71
CA ARG A 108 -11.30 -7.97 -7.73
C ARG A 108 -10.46 -9.10 -7.14
N ARG A 109 -10.06 -9.03 -5.87
CA ARG A 109 -8.90 -9.77 -5.35
C ARG A 109 -9.09 -10.40 -3.97
N VAL A 110 -9.85 -9.76 -3.09
CA VAL A 110 -9.88 -10.06 -1.64
C VAL A 110 -10.21 -11.52 -1.32
N ASP A 111 -11.10 -12.16 -2.08
CA ASP A 111 -11.52 -13.55 -1.85
C ASP A 111 -10.58 -14.59 -2.48
N ARG A 112 -9.64 -14.15 -3.32
CA ARG A 112 -8.80 -15.01 -4.17
C ARG A 112 -7.40 -15.21 -3.62
N GLU A 113 -6.98 -14.44 -2.62
CA GLU A 113 -5.62 -14.48 -2.10
C GLU A 113 -5.55 -14.32 -0.57
N TYR A 114 -4.37 -14.59 -0.02
CA TYR A 114 -4.05 -14.23 1.35
C TYR A 114 -3.64 -12.75 1.40
N LEU A 115 -3.96 -12.10 2.51
CA LEU A 115 -3.69 -10.69 2.73
C LEU A 115 -2.62 -10.53 3.80
N ALA A 116 -1.47 -9.98 3.43
CA ALA A 116 -0.43 -9.63 4.39
C ALA A 116 -0.79 -8.29 5.04
N TYR A 117 -0.85 -8.26 6.37
CA TYR A 117 -1.03 -7.04 7.14
C TYR A 117 0.26 -6.68 7.87
N ASP A 118 0.80 -5.51 7.56
CA ASP A 118 2.03 -5.02 8.16
C ASP A 118 1.96 -3.52 8.44
N SER A 119 2.92 -3.05 9.24
CA SER A 119 3.06 -1.67 9.67
C SER A 119 4.47 -1.16 9.39
N THR A 120 4.55 0.05 8.83
CA THR A 120 5.79 0.78 8.63
C THR A 120 5.76 2.12 9.35
N SER A 121 6.93 2.70 9.60
CA SER A 121 7.09 4.01 10.24
C SER A 121 7.62 5.01 9.22
N ILE A 122 7.03 6.21 9.19
CA ILE A 122 7.49 7.33 8.38
C ILE A 122 7.96 8.41 9.35
N SER A 123 9.28 8.56 9.46
CA SER A 123 9.91 9.60 10.28
C SER A 123 9.59 11.00 9.75
N SER A 124 9.40 11.96 10.66
CA SER A 124 9.06 13.32 10.29
C SER A 124 9.56 14.34 11.30
N TYR A 125 10.05 15.47 10.78
CA TYR A 125 10.39 16.67 11.57
C TYR A 125 9.20 17.62 11.75
N SER A 126 8.02 17.28 11.23
CA SER A 126 6.86 18.18 11.24
C SER A 126 6.39 18.47 12.66
N LYS A 127 6.30 19.76 13.00
CA LYS A 127 5.72 20.24 14.26
C LYS A 127 4.22 20.50 14.17
N CYS A 128 3.65 20.49 12.96
CA CYS A 128 2.25 20.83 12.71
C CYS A 128 1.32 19.60 12.71
N LEU A 129 1.88 18.40 12.58
CA LEU A 129 1.10 17.16 12.49
C LEU A 129 1.00 16.49 13.86
N ARG A 130 -0.20 16.55 14.48
CA ARG A 130 -0.45 15.93 15.81
C ARG A 130 -0.21 14.42 15.88
N GLN A 131 -0.23 13.74 14.73
CA GLN A 131 0.01 12.30 14.59
C GLN A 131 1.50 11.95 14.62
N VAL A 132 2.38 12.91 14.30
CA VAL A 132 3.83 12.73 14.38
C VAL A 132 4.22 12.67 15.84
N ARG A 133 4.54 11.47 16.34
CA ARG A 133 4.85 11.21 17.75
C ARG A 133 5.98 10.21 17.86
N TYR A 134 6.74 10.29 18.95
CA TYR A 134 7.76 9.28 19.26
C TYR A 134 7.10 7.93 19.54
N GLY A 135 7.69 6.88 18.97
CA GLY A 135 7.24 5.50 19.11
C GLY A 135 8.38 4.54 18.84
N LYS A 136 8.04 3.28 18.55
CA LYS A 136 9.03 2.28 18.15
C LYS A 136 9.22 2.39 16.63
N ASN A 137 10.23 3.13 16.20
CA ASN A 137 10.56 3.26 14.79
C ASN A 137 11.07 1.93 14.22
N LYS A 138 10.55 1.54 13.04
CA LYS A 138 10.92 0.30 12.35
C LYS A 138 12.34 0.34 11.79
N ASP A 139 12.84 1.53 11.47
CA ASP A 139 14.19 1.78 10.98
C ASP A 139 15.16 2.16 12.12
N HIS A 140 14.73 2.03 13.37
CA HIS A 140 15.49 2.36 14.58
C HIS A 140 15.97 3.82 14.66
N GLU A 141 15.34 4.73 13.92
CA GLU A 141 15.63 6.15 14.00
C GLU A 141 15.08 6.78 15.28
N HIS A 142 15.85 7.70 15.88
CA HIS A 142 15.44 8.48 17.05
C HIS A 142 14.62 9.72 16.65
N LEU A 143 13.59 9.52 15.82
CA LEU A 143 12.73 10.59 15.32
C LEU A 143 11.26 10.32 15.65
N ALA A 144 10.49 11.41 15.73
CA ALA A 144 9.04 11.30 15.76
C ALA A 144 8.52 10.77 14.41
N GLN A 145 7.45 9.99 14.44
CA GLN A 145 6.98 9.26 13.26
C GLN A 145 5.46 9.26 13.14
N ILE A 146 4.98 8.95 11.94
CA ILE A 146 3.63 8.45 11.69
C ILE A 146 3.76 6.95 11.42
N ASN A 147 2.84 6.14 11.93
CA ASN A 147 2.76 4.74 11.56
C ASN A 147 1.76 4.58 10.41
N LEU A 148 2.12 3.78 9.41
CA LEU A 148 1.26 3.43 8.30
C LEU A 148 1.04 1.93 8.32
N THR A 149 -0.21 1.49 8.47
CA THR A 149 -0.56 0.08 8.32
C THR A 149 -1.10 -0.17 6.93
N LEU A 150 -0.72 -1.29 6.34
CA LEU A 150 -1.06 -1.64 4.97
C LEU A 150 -1.57 -3.08 4.92
N LEU A 151 -2.56 -3.32 4.05
CA LEU A 151 -3.06 -4.64 3.72
C LEU A 151 -2.72 -4.92 2.25
N PHE A 152 -1.92 -5.94 2.01
CA PHE A 152 -1.42 -6.28 0.67
C PHE A 152 -1.88 -7.66 0.24
N GLY A 153 -2.24 -7.79 -1.04
CA GLY A 153 -2.48 -9.10 -1.66
C GLY A 153 -1.18 -9.89 -1.85
N GLN A 154 -1.14 -11.13 -1.39
CA GLN A 154 0.04 -12.00 -1.50
C GLN A 154 0.41 -12.30 -2.97
N GLN A 155 -0.57 -12.54 -3.83
CA GLN A 155 -0.37 -12.89 -5.24
C GLN A 155 -0.30 -11.64 -6.10
N SER A 156 -1.24 -10.71 -5.90
CA SER A 156 -1.32 -9.47 -6.68
C SER A 156 -0.22 -8.48 -6.34
N ARG A 157 0.34 -8.54 -5.12
CA ARG A 157 1.30 -7.58 -4.54
C ARG A 157 0.78 -6.14 -4.49
N LEU A 158 -0.54 -5.96 -4.53
CA LEU A 158 -1.18 -4.65 -4.53
C LEU A 158 -1.72 -4.29 -3.14
N PRO A 159 -1.65 -3.01 -2.74
CA PRO A 159 -2.30 -2.54 -1.52
C PRO A 159 -3.82 -2.53 -1.72
N LEU A 160 -4.54 -3.22 -0.84
CA LEU A 160 -6.01 -3.26 -0.80
C LEU A 160 -6.59 -2.31 0.24
N TYR A 161 -5.77 -1.88 1.21
CA TYR A 161 -6.17 -0.95 2.24
C TYR A 161 -4.95 -0.32 2.90
N TYR A 162 -5.07 0.92 3.37
CA TYR A 162 -4.10 1.51 4.29
C TYR A 162 -4.77 2.32 5.39
N ARG A 163 -4.04 2.53 6.48
CA ARG A 163 -4.41 3.52 7.50
C ARG A 163 -3.19 4.20 8.10
N LYS A 164 -3.29 5.52 8.21
CA LYS A 164 -2.36 6.36 8.98
C LYS A 164 -2.72 6.32 10.47
N LEU A 165 -1.71 6.20 11.32
CA LEU A 165 -1.80 6.12 12.77
C LEU A 165 -0.77 7.03 13.40
N ALA A 166 -1.04 7.51 14.62
CA ALA A 166 -0.03 8.24 15.37
C ALA A 166 1.18 7.33 15.69
N GLY A 167 2.39 7.88 15.66
CA GLY A 167 3.63 7.10 15.79
C GLY A 167 3.76 6.29 17.08
N ASN A 168 3.09 6.71 18.15
CA ASN A 168 3.09 6.04 19.44
C ASN A 168 2.06 4.90 19.56
N ILE A 169 1.28 4.60 18.50
CA ILE A 169 0.33 3.49 18.50
C ILE A 169 1.07 2.19 18.17
N PRO A 170 1.09 1.20 19.08
CA PRO A 170 1.76 -0.07 18.84
C PRO A 170 0.94 -0.98 17.91
N ASP A 171 1.64 -1.75 17.08
CA ASP A 171 1.08 -2.67 16.08
C ASP A 171 0.02 -3.62 16.65
N VAL A 172 0.25 -4.15 17.86
CA VAL A 172 -0.68 -5.06 18.53
C VAL A 172 -2.09 -4.45 18.72
N LYS A 173 -2.22 -3.11 18.76
CA LYS A 173 -3.52 -2.43 18.91
C LYS A 173 -4.21 -2.11 17.58
N THR A 174 -3.54 -2.30 16.44
CA THR A 174 -4.07 -1.85 15.15
C THR A 174 -5.02 -2.88 14.52
N LEU A 175 -4.85 -4.17 14.84
CA LEU A 175 -5.64 -5.27 14.27
C LEU A 175 -7.13 -5.10 14.51
N LYS A 176 -7.56 -4.80 15.74
CA LYS A 176 -8.98 -4.59 16.06
C LYS A 176 -9.62 -3.52 15.17
N LYS A 177 -8.85 -2.49 14.87
CA LYS A 177 -9.32 -1.41 14.03
C LYS A 177 -9.41 -1.85 12.56
N LEU A 178 -8.40 -2.58 12.05
CA LEU A 178 -8.46 -3.22 10.73
C LEU A 178 -9.73 -4.06 10.58
N LEU A 179 -10.03 -4.93 11.55
CA LEU A 179 -11.24 -5.78 11.54
C LEU A 179 -12.52 -4.94 11.39
N THR A 180 -12.59 -3.82 12.10
CA THR A 180 -13.74 -2.91 12.01
C THR A 180 -13.88 -2.32 10.61
N ASP A 181 -12.76 -1.92 9.98
CA ASP A 181 -12.80 -1.34 8.63
C ASP A 181 -13.13 -2.40 7.57
N MET A 182 -12.58 -3.62 7.70
CA MET A 182 -12.86 -4.70 6.76
C MET A 182 -14.35 -5.08 6.74
N ASN A 183 -14.98 -5.15 7.92
CA ASN A 183 -16.42 -5.33 8.03
C ASN A 183 -17.19 -4.17 7.37
N THR A 184 -16.72 -2.93 7.54
CA THR A 184 -17.36 -1.74 6.93
C THR A 184 -17.25 -1.73 5.40
N LEU A 185 -16.14 -2.24 4.86
CA LEU A 185 -15.91 -2.37 3.42
C LEU A 185 -16.62 -3.59 2.81
N GLY A 186 -17.29 -4.42 3.63
CA GLY A 186 -18.02 -5.60 3.18
C GLY A 186 -17.13 -6.81 2.86
N TYR A 187 -15.93 -6.87 3.44
CA TYR A 187 -15.04 -8.01 3.28
C TYR A 187 -15.32 -9.09 4.32
N GLU A 188 -16.13 -10.09 3.96
CA GLU A 188 -16.60 -11.12 4.90
C GLU A 188 -15.66 -12.34 5.03
N LYS A 189 -14.81 -12.63 4.03
CA LYS A 189 -14.04 -13.88 3.95
C LYS A 189 -12.55 -13.65 3.73
N ILE A 190 -11.92 -12.86 4.60
CA ILE A 190 -10.49 -12.56 4.48
C ILE A 190 -9.60 -13.59 5.17
N LYS A 191 -8.48 -13.91 4.50
CA LYS A 191 -7.41 -14.75 5.02
C LYS A 191 -6.20 -13.88 5.31
N ILE A 192 -5.91 -13.58 6.57
CA ILE A 192 -4.83 -12.63 6.91
C ILE A 192 -3.55 -13.35 7.34
N VAL A 193 -2.42 -12.87 6.85
CA VAL A 193 -1.07 -13.23 7.31
C VAL A 193 -0.51 -12.08 8.13
N LEU A 194 -0.06 -12.38 9.35
CA LEU A 194 0.37 -11.41 10.36
C LEU A 194 1.78 -11.73 10.86
N ASP A 195 2.55 -10.68 11.09
CA ASP A 195 3.86 -10.76 11.74
C ASP A 195 3.76 -11.07 13.25
N ARG A 196 4.92 -11.21 13.90
CA ARG A 196 5.01 -11.47 15.34
C ARG A 196 4.68 -10.26 16.23
N GLY A 197 4.75 -9.05 15.69
CA GLY A 197 4.38 -7.81 16.34
C GLY A 197 2.89 -7.77 16.68
N PHE A 198 2.05 -8.39 15.85
CA PHE A 198 0.61 -8.51 16.08
C PHE A 198 0.19 -9.62 17.06
N PHE A 199 1.11 -10.49 17.48
CA PHE A 199 0.76 -11.62 18.33
C PHE A 199 0.35 -11.19 19.76
N SER A 200 -0.91 -11.44 20.11
CA SER A 200 -1.42 -11.36 21.48
C SER A 200 -2.68 -12.23 21.64
N ALA A 201 -2.97 -12.66 22.87
CA ALA A 201 -4.19 -13.42 23.15
C ALA A 201 -5.46 -12.64 22.77
N ALA A 202 -5.47 -11.32 22.99
CA ALA A 202 -6.58 -10.46 22.59
C ALA A 202 -6.80 -10.47 21.06
N ASN A 203 -5.72 -10.33 20.29
CA ASN A 203 -5.80 -10.35 18.82
C ASN A 203 -6.25 -11.71 18.30
N ILE A 204 -5.72 -12.81 18.84
CA ILE A 204 -6.14 -14.17 18.47
C ILE A 204 -7.64 -14.36 18.76
N ASN A 205 -8.11 -13.96 19.94
CA ASN A 205 -9.52 -14.04 20.30
C ASN A 205 -10.41 -13.18 19.38
N ASP A 206 -9.97 -11.97 19.02
CA ASP A 206 -10.71 -11.10 18.11
C ASP A 206 -10.77 -11.67 16.69
N LEU A 207 -9.69 -12.30 16.20
CA LEU A 207 -9.68 -13.01 14.92
C LEU A 207 -10.69 -14.17 14.91
N TYR A 208 -10.74 -14.97 15.98
CA TYR A 208 -11.72 -16.06 16.11
C TYR A 208 -13.17 -15.55 16.18
N ARG A 209 -13.44 -14.50 16.97
CA ARG A 209 -14.79 -13.91 17.10
C ARG A 209 -15.32 -13.36 15.78
N ASN A 210 -14.45 -12.85 14.93
CA ASN A 210 -14.81 -12.34 13.61
C ASN A 210 -14.76 -13.44 12.52
N HIS A 211 -14.65 -14.71 12.91
CA HIS A 211 -14.61 -15.87 12.00
C HIS A 211 -13.55 -15.77 10.90
N MET A 212 -12.42 -15.13 11.19
CA MET A 212 -11.38 -14.91 10.19
C MET A 212 -10.39 -16.05 10.13
N LYS A 213 -9.95 -16.38 8.92
CA LYS A 213 -8.84 -17.32 8.72
C LYS A 213 -7.54 -16.55 8.83
N PHE A 214 -6.57 -17.06 9.59
CA PHE A 214 -5.31 -16.35 9.79
C PHE A 214 -4.10 -17.26 9.91
N LEU A 215 -2.95 -16.70 9.54
CA LEU A 215 -1.62 -17.18 9.90
C LEU A 215 -0.93 -16.06 10.67
N ILE A 216 -0.37 -16.37 11.84
CA ILE A 216 0.31 -15.38 12.66
C ILE A 216 1.60 -15.95 13.24
N ALA A 217 2.69 -15.21 13.09
CA ALA A 217 3.95 -15.60 13.71
C ALA A 217 3.88 -15.40 15.23
N ALA A 218 4.26 -16.41 16.01
CA ALA A 218 4.27 -16.31 17.46
C ALA A 218 5.62 -15.78 18.00
N LYS A 219 5.58 -15.11 19.16
CA LYS A 219 6.80 -14.71 19.87
C LYS A 219 7.42 -15.93 20.56
N LEU A 220 8.64 -16.28 20.17
CA LEU A 220 9.38 -17.43 20.71
C LEU A 220 9.65 -17.35 22.22
N SER A 221 9.64 -16.14 22.78
CA SER A 221 9.86 -15.90 24.21
C SER A 221 8.67 -16.29 25.08
N LEU A 222 7.50 -16.57 24.50
CA LEU A 222 6.31 -16.96 25.27
C LEU A 222 6.48 -18.37 25.82
N LYS A 223 6.19 -18.55 27.11
CA LYS A 223 6.32 -19.85 27.79
C LYS A 223 5.59 -20.96 27.06
N LEU A 224 4.34 -20.72 26.63
CA LEU A 224 3.55 -21.66 25.84
C LEU A 224 4.30 -22.13 24.58
N ILE A 225 4.79 -21.19 23.78
CA ILE A 225 5.50 -21.48 22.53
C ILE A 225 6.82 -22.20 22.82
N LYS A 226 7.57 -21.72 23.81
CA LYS A 226 8.86 -22.28 24.20
C LYS A 226 8.73 -23.73 24.65
N THR A 227 7.75 -24.05 25.51
CA THR A 227 7.52 -25.43 25.99
C THR A 227 7.33 -26.40 24.82
N HIS A 228 6.51 -26.04 23.84
CA HIS A 228 6.26 -26.89 22.68
C HIS A 228 7.44 -26.91 21.70
N LEU A 229 8.09 -25.77 21.49
CA LEU A 229 9.23 -25.67 20.59
C LEU A 229 10.44 -26.45 21.10
N ASP A 230 10.74 -26.40 22.40
CA ASP A 230 11.89 -27.08 23.00
C ASP A 230 11.77 -28.61 22.85
N ALA A 231 10.53 -29.16 22.86
CA ALA A 231 10.28 -30.58 22.64
C ALA A 231 10.56 -31.04 21.20
N VAL A 232 10.42 -30.15 20.20
CA VAL A 232 10.57 -30.49 18.77
C VAL A 232 11.81 -29.89 18.12
N ARG A 233 12.57 -29.03 18.82
CA ARG A 233 13.68 -28.27 18.22
C ARG A 233 14.76 -29.15 17.60
N GLU A 234 15.21 -30.17 18.31
CA GLU A 234 16.20 -31.12 17.79
C GLU A 234 15.60 -32.09 16.76
N PRO A 235 14.44 -32.75 17.02
CA PRO A 235 13.78 -33.59 16.02
C PRO A 235 13.47 -32.89 14.69
N MET A 236 13.05 -31.61 14.74
CA MET A 236 12.70 -30.81 13.56
C MET A 236 13.91 -30.58 12.64
N ARG A 237 15.14 -30.60 13.15
CA ARG A 237 16.37 -30.41 12.37
C ARG A 237 16.81 -31.70 11.66
N ASN A 238 15.85 -32.39 11.06
CA ASN A 238 16.04 -33.60 10.28
C ASN A 238 15.64 -33.31 8.82
N TRP A 239 16.37 -33.88 7.86
CA TRP A 239 16.06 -33.76 6.43
C TRP A 239 14.63 -34.15 6.07
N ASN A 240 13.99 -35.06 6.82
CA ASN A 240 12.58 -35.41 6.65
C ASN A 240 11.61 -34.24 6.90
N HIS A 241 12.06 -33.22 7.63
CA HIS A 241 11.30 -32.00 7.92
C HIS A 241 11.80 -30.80 7.11
N TYR A 242 12.82 -30.97 6.27
CA TYR A 242 13.35 -29.90 5.45
C TYR A 242 12.52 -29.74 4.17
N SER A 243 12.01 -28.52 3.94
CA SER A 243 11.40 -28.14 2.68
C SER A 243 12.42 -27.44 1.80
N GLN A 244 12.86 -28.10 0.73
CA GLN A 244 13.78 -27.51 -0.23
C GLN A 244 13.17 -26.30 -0.95
N ALA A 245 11.86 -26.32 -1.23
CA ALA A 245 11.17 -25.23 -1.90
C ALA A 245 11.19 -23.90 -1.11
N TYR A 246 11.26 -23.98 0.22
CA TYR A 246 11.25 -22.83 1.12
C TYR A 246 12.56 -22.67 1.92
N GLU A 247 13.53 -23.55 1.67
CA GLU A 247 14.83 -23.62 2.35
C GLU A 247 14.73 -23.60 3.89
N LEU A 248 13.71 -24.25 4.46
CA LEU A 248 13.44 -24.22 5.90
C LEU A 248 13.01 -25.59 6.44
N TYR A 249 13.24 -25.79 7.74
CA TYR A 249 12.69 -26.93 8.47
C TYR A 249 11.30 -26.59 9.00
N ALA A 250 10.33 -27.48 8.78
CA ALA A 250 8.95 -27.33 9.22
C ALA A 250 8.48 -28.55 10.01
N TYR A 251 7.89 -28.32 11.17
CA TYR A 251 7.28 -29.36 12.00
C TYR A 251 5.88 -28.90 12.42
N SER A 252 4.89 -29.79 12.29
CA SER A 252 3.51 -29.52 12.70
C SER A 252 3.23 -30.23 14.00
N LEU A 253 2.70 -29.48 14.97
CA LEU A 253 2.19 -30.02 16.23
C LEU A 253 0.67 -30.15 16.12
N PRO A 254 0.08 -31.25 16.62
CA PRO A 254 -1.37 -31.44 16.66
C PRO A 254 -2.07 -30.42 17.56
#